data_AF-A0A812ZGK3-F1
#
_entry.id   AF-A0A812ZGK3-F1
#
_cell.length_a   1.000
_cell.length_b   1.000
_cell.length_c   1.000
_cell.angle_alpha   90.00
_cell.angle_beta   90.00
_cell.angle_gamma   90.00
#
_symmetry.space_group_name_H-M   'P 1'
#
loop_
_entity.id
_entity.type
_entity.pdbx_description
1 polymer ?
#
loop_
_entity_poly.entity_id
_entity_poly.type
_entity_poly.pdbx_seq_one_letter_code
_entity_poly.pdbx_strand_id
1 'polypeptide(L)'
;MDGFLEIIDEFHQQQLALAEEQHAALRQAVLSHLEGESLDAKPVASPVHDPARLQLSATQLTSQPALQIDDPDPCPCSPVASRGVHHGCVRSRASILRGWLSLSSKAESEKMLPQVAPSGKSLDPMARRLRCLDRAAAILLFLNGVCMMVELELEGRAAAETLSNSDTSHCVFLACPGELHSLGRLIAGMFDLLFFLELLARLALEKGKVYMVPAIWFDAILAIAGMVHLVFLVVIEFGEVTAGAPIMYTVVVVRALRAIRLLRVLRFCRGLRMFLSACSLTVLGMSLS
;
A
#
# COMPACT_ATOMS: atom_id res chain seq x y z
N MET A 1 -8.14 -30.62 6.97
CA MET A 1 -7.82 -29.24 7.40
C MET A 1 -6.95 -29.25 8.65
N ASP A 2 -6.84 -30.38 9.35
CA ASP A 2 -6.17 -30.51 10.64
C ASP A 2 -4.65 -30.30 10.58
N GLY A 3 -3.99 -30.76 9.50
CA GLY A 3 -2.55 -30.55 9.34
C GLY A 3 -2.12 -29.08 9.12
N PHE A 4 -3.03 -28.17 8.76
CA PHE A 4 -2.69 -26.74 8.66
C PHE A 4 -2.71 -26.05 10.03
N LEU A 5 -3.59 -26.50 10.93
CA LEU A 5 -3.62 -25.99 12.31
C LEU A 5 -2.37 -26.45 13.08
N GLU A 6 -1.90 -27.67 12.84
CA GLU A 6 -0.67 -28.20 13.44
C GLU A 6 0.57 -27.38 13.04
N ILE A 7 0.68 -26.98 11.76
CA ILE A 7 1.77 -26.12 11.27
C ILE A 7 1.71 -24.71 11.90
N ILE A 8 0.51 -24.16 12.11
CA ILE A 8 0.35 -22.84 12.76
C ILE A 8 0.77 -22.92 14.23
N ASP A 9 0.40 -24.00 14.92
CA ASP A 9 0.72 -24.18 16.34
C ASP A 9 2.23 -24.40 16.56
N GLU A 10 2.86 -25.17 15.68
CA GLU A 10 4.31 -25.39 15.68
C GLU A 10 5.08 -24.09 15.40
N PHE A 11 4.61 -23.29 14.44
CA PHE A 11 5.16 -21.96 14.18
C PHE A 11 4.97 -21.02 15.38
N HIS A 12 3.82 -21.06 16.05
CA HIS A 12 3.57 -20.22 17.23
C HIS A 12 4.48 -20.61 18.40
N GLN A 13 4.70 -21.92 18.62
CA GLN A 13 5.66 -22.40 19.62
C GLN A 13 7.11 -21.99 19.32
N GLN A 14 7.52 -22.06 18.05
CA GLN A 14 8.86 -21.57 17.65
C GLN A 14 9.03 -20.07 17.93
N GLN A 15 8.02 -19.25 17.62
CA GLN A 15 8.05 -17.82 17.90
C GLN A 15 8.14 -17.52 19.40
N LEU A 16 7.44 -18.30 20.22
CA LEU A 16 7.45 -18.13 21.67
C LEU A 16 8.81 -18.49 22.28
N ALA A 17 9.43 -19.58 21.82
CA ALA A 17 10.77 -19.99 22.24
C ALA A 17 11.83 -18.93 21.88
N LEU A 18 11.75 -18.37 20.66
CA LEU A 18 12.70 -17.35 20.20
C LEU A 18 12.53 -16.03 20.98
N ALA A 19 11.30 -15.67 21.33
CA ALA A 19 11.03 -14.50 22.19
C ALA A 19 11.59 -14.68 23.61
N GLU A 20 11.47 -15.88 24.20
CA GLU A 20 12.04 -16.17 25.52
C GLU A 20 13.58 -16.11 25.51
N GLU A 21 14.22 -16.60 24.45
CA GLU A 21 15.67 -16.54 24.28
C GLU A 21 16.18 -15.09 24.17
N GLN A 22 15.52 -14.27 23.35
CA GLN A 22 15.85 -12.84 23.23
C GLN A 22 15.68 -12.11 24.56
N HIS A 23 14.62 -12.43 25.31
CA HIS A 23 14.38 -11.81 26.62
C HIS A 23 15.41 -12.25 27.67
N ALA A 24 15.87 -13.50 27.62
CA ALA A 24 16.96 -13.99 28.46
C ALA A 24 18.30 -13.29 28.14
N ALA A 25 18.63 -13.13 26.85
CA ALA A 25 19.83 -12.43 26.39
C ALA A 25 19.81 -10.95 26.81
N LEU A 26 18.67 -10.26 26.67
CA LEU A 26 18.50 -8.87 27.10
C LEU A 26 18.69 -8.74 28.62
N ARG A 27 18.12 -9.65 29.41
CA ARG A 27 18.31 -9.67 30.87
C ARG A 27 19.78 -9.83 31.26
N GLN A 28 20.53 -10.71 30.59
CA GLN A 28 21.96 -10.87 30.85
C GLN A 28 22.75 -9.62 30.47
N ALA A 29 22.45 -8.99 29.34
CA ALA A 29 23.09 -7.74 28.93
C ALA A 29 22.86 -6.62 29.95
N VAL A 30 21.63 -6.45 30.43
CA VAL A 30 21.30 -5.44 31.45
C VAL A 30 22.02 -5.71 32.77
N LEU A 31 22.06 -6.97 33.23
CA LEU A 31 22.79 -7.33 34.45
C LEU A 31 24.29 -7.06 34.33
N SER A 32 24.90 -7.39 33.18
CA SER A 32 26.32 -7.12 32.95
C SER A 32 26.65 -5.62 32.93
N HIS A 33 25.73 -4.78 32.42
CA HIS A 33 25.89 -3.32 32.45
C HIS A 33 25.76 -2.76 33.87
N LEU A 34 24.83 -3.29 34.67
CA LEU A 34 24.65 -2.87 36.07
C LEU A 34 25.82 -3.30 36.97
N GLU A 35 26.41 -4.48 36.73
CA GLU A 35 27.59 -4.94 37.46
C GLU A 35 28.86 -4.15 37.10
N GLY A 36 29.00 -3.73 35.84
CA GLY A 36 30.12 -2.91 35.35
C GLY A 36 30.14 -1.47 35.87
N GLU A 37 29.01 -0.93 36.32
CA GLU A 37 28.90 0.48 36.77
C GLU A 37 29.23 0.70 38.26
N SER A 38 29.46 -0.37 39.04
CA SER A 38 29.56 -0.25 40.52
C SER A 38 30.97 -0.21 41.12
N LEU A 39 32.06 -0.35 40.35
CA LEU A 39 33.41 -0.50 40.92
C LEU A 39 34.52 0.21 40.12
N ASP A 40 34.40 1.52 39.86
CA ASP A 40 35.57 2.41 39.87
C ASP A 40 35.18 3.90 39.78
N ALA A 41 34.44 4.39 40.78
CA ALA A 41 34.35 5.83 41.02
C ALA A 41 35.67 6.32 41.64
N LYS A 42 36.74 6.32 40.85
CA LYS A 42 37.94 7.09 41.12
C LYS A 42 37.58 8.57 40.88
N PRO A 43 37.72 9.47 41.86
CA PRO A 43 37.41 10.89 41.66
C PRO A 43 38.43 11.47 40.68
N VAL A 44 38.07 11.49 39.40
CA VAL A 44 38.84 12.20 38.37
C VAL A 44 38.58 13.68 38.59
N ALA A 45 39.62 14.36 39.06
CA ALA A 45 39.65 15.79 39.20
C ALA A 45 39.23 16.47 37.88
N SER A 46 38.27 17.38 38.04
CA SER A 46 37.75 18.29 37.02
C SER A 46 38.87 18.86 36.14
N PRO A 47 38.86 18.65 34.81
CA PRO A 47 39.64 19.48 33.92
C PRO A 47 38.96 20.85 33.84
N VAL A 48 39.74 21.86 34.20
CA VAL A 48 39.42 23.28 34.09
C VAL A 48 38.89 23.58 32.68
N HIS A 49 37.66 24.09 32.64
CA HIS A 49 37.06 24.70 31.47
C HIS A 49 37.99 25.77 30.92
N ASP A 50 38.47 25.57 29.70
CA ASP A 50 39.15 26.59 28.91
C ASP A 50 38.14 27.13 27.87
N PRO A 51 37.50 28.30 28.10
CA PRO A 51 36.39 28.78 27.28
C PRO A 51 36.80 29.42 25.94
N ALA A 52 38.03 29.21 25.47
CA ALA A 52 38.60 30.00 24.36
C ALA A 52 38.73 29.25 23.01
N ARG A 53 38.22 28.02 22.85
CA ARG A 53 38.45 27.21 21.62
C ARG A 53 37.21 26.68 20.89
N LEU A 54 36.06 27.34 21.06
CA LEU A 54 34.85 27.12 20.24
C LEU A 54 34.47 28.41 19.50
N GLN A 55 35.30 28.83 18.53
CA GLN A 55 34.95 29.92 17.60
C GLN A 55 35.32 29.63 16.13
N LEU A 56 35.39 28.36 15.73
CA LEU A 56 35.59 28.01 14.32
C LEU A 56 34.80 26.74 13.96
N SER A 57 33.45 26.83 13.92
CA SER A 57 32.57 25.91 13.17
C SER A 57 31.10 26.38 13.20
N ALA A 58 30.83 27.69 13.14
CA ALA A 58 29.46 28.23 13.11
C ALA A 58 29.28 29.27 12.00
N THR A 59 29.88 29.01 10.84
CA THR A 59 29.76 29.89 9.67
C THR A 59 29.79 29.07 8.38
N GLN A 60 28.76 28.25 8.14
CA GLN A 60 28.39 27.81 6.79
C GLN A 60 27.00 27.14 6.72
N LEU A 61 25.99 27.74 7.38
CA LEU A 61 24.61 27.32 7.21
C LEU A 61 23.69 28.54 7.28
N THR A 62 23.58 29.26 6.16
CA THR A 62 22.40 30.05 5.75
C THR A 62 22.74 30.85 4.49
N SER A 63 22.63 30.21 3.32
CA SER A 63 22.34 30.92 2.08
C SER A 63 21.73 29.94 1.08
N GLN A 64 20.52 29.46 1.37
CA GLN A 64 19.58 29.13 0.31
C GLN A 64 18.51 30.21 0.30
N PRO A 65 18.14 30.73 -0.90
CA PRO A 65 17.24 31.85 -1.04
C PRO A 65 15.86 31.43 -0.54
N ALA A 66 15.29 32.27 0.34
CA ALA A 66 13.88 32.21 0.66
C ALA A 66 13.09 32.21 -0.66
N LEU A 67 12.36 31.13 -0.92
CA LEU A 67 11.36 31.09 -1.97
C LEU A 67 10.28 32.07 -1.52
N GLN A 68 10.37 33.28 -2.06
CA GLN A 68 9.41 34.35 -1.90
C GLN A 68 8.10 33.85 -2.50
N ILE A 69 7.22 33.35 -1.63
CA ILE A 69 5.82 33.12 -1.99
C ILE A 69 5.24 34.52 -2.09
N ASP A 70 5.12 35.02 -3.31
CA ASP A 70 4.30 36.18 -3.61
C ASP A 70 2.88 35.87 -3.19
N ASP A 71 2.43 36.53 -2.12
CA ASP A 71 1.02 36.67 -1.81
C ASP A 71 0.32 37.28 -3.04
N PRO A 72 -0.74 36.66 -3.57
CA PRO A 72 -1.49 37.28 -4.65
C PRO A 72 -2.17 38.54 -4.10
N ASP A 73 -1.79 39.68 -4.65
CA ASP A 73 -2.38 40.99 -4.37
C ASP A 73 -3.91 40.92 -4.38
N PRO A 74 -4.60 41.53 -3.39
CA PRO A 74 -6.05 41.68 -3.44
C PRO A 74 -6.41 42.62 -4.60
N CYS A 75 -7.11 42.06 -5.59
CA CYS A 75 -7.66 42.80 -6.73
C CYS A 75 -8.36 44.09 -6.28
N PRO A 76 -8.03 45.25 -6.89
CA PRO A 76 -8.71 46.50 -6.60
C PRO A 76 -10.12 46.46 -7.21
N CYS A 77 -11.08 46.67 -6.34
CA CYS A 77 -12.43 47.11 -6.68
C CYS A 77 -12.35 48.28 -7.67
N SER A 78 -12.98 48.14 -8.84
CA SER A 78 -13.42 49.28 -9.62
C SER A 78 -14.94 49.26 -9.73
N PRO A 79 -15.63 50.37 -9.41
CA PRO A 79 -17.07 50.40 -9.31
C PRO A 79 -17.73 50.98 -10.58
N VAL A 80 -19.04 50.72 -10.69
CA VAL A 80 -20.04 51.46 -11.48
C VAL A 80 -19.97 51.34 -13.02
N ALA A 81 -20.96 50.64 -13.60
CA ALA A 81 -22.00 51.30 -14.42
C ALA A 81 -23.15 50.35 -14.78
N SER A 82 -24.30 50.68 -14.18
CA SER A 82 -25.67 50.44 -14.62
C SER A 82 -25.93 50.07 -16.10
N ARG A 83 -26.75 49.03 -16.30
CA ARG A 83 -28.05 49.03 -17.03
C ARG A 83 -28.25 47.68 -17.71
N GLY A 84 -29.37 47.03 -17.40
CA GLY A 84 -29.81 45.85 -18.15
C GLY A 84 -30.67 44.92 -17.33
N VAL A 85 -31.91 45.32 -17.10
CA VAL A 85 -32.98 44.47 -16.60
C VAL A 85 -33.10 43.24 -17.51
N HIS A 86 -32.95 42.05 -16.94
CA HIS A 86 -33.72 40.87 -17.34
C HIS A 86 -33.86 39.95 -16.12
N HIS A 87 -35.09 39.80 -15.65
CA HIS A 87 -35.47 38.82 -14.62
C HIS A 87 -35.27 37.40 -15.17
N GLY A 88 -34.03 36.91 -15.09
CA GLY A 88 -33.70 35.50 -15.25
C GLY A 88 -33.97 34.79 -13.94
N CYS A 89 -34.98 33.93 -13.92
CA CYS A 89 -35.34 33.05 -12.82
C CYS A 89 -34.12 32.27 -12.33
N VAL A 90 -33.52 32.71 -11.21
CA VAL A 90 -32.51 31.96 -10.46
C VAL A 90 -33.24 30.80 -9.80
N ARG A 91 -33.43 29.73 -10.59
CA ARG A 91 -33.94 28.45 -10.12
C ARG A 91 -32.86 27.86 -9.22
N SER A 92 -33.06 28.06 -7.93
CA SER A 92 -32.27 27.55 -6.81
C SER A 92 -31.83 26.10 -7.05
N ARG A 93 -30.53 25.89 -7.29
CA ARG A 93 -29.88 24.56 -7.38
C ARG A 93 -29.99 23.76 -6.07
N ALA A 94 -30.48 24.36 -4.99
CA ALA A 94 -30.66 23.71 -3.69
C ALA A 94 -31.92 22.83 -3.58
N SER A 95 -32.83 22.83 -4.57
CA SER A 95 -34.02 21.97 -4.56
C SER A 95 -33.86 20.65 -5.33
N ILE A 96 -32.84 20.51 -6.19
CA ILE A 96 -32.60 19.28 -6.96
C ILE A 96 -31.99 18.17 -6.07
N LEU A 97 -31.17 18.53 -5.08
CA LEU A 97 -30.57 17.56 -4.15
C LEU A 97 -31.55 17.03 -3.09
N ARG A 98 -32.66 17.74 -2.81
CA ARG A 98 -33.69 17.26 -1.87
C ARG A 98 -34.69 16.29 -2.48
N GLY A 99 -34.85 16.27 -3.81
CA GLY A 99 -35.69 15.28 -4.50
C GLY A 99 -35.10 13.88 -4.52
N TRP A 100 -33.77 13.75 -4.51
CA TRP A 100 -33.08 12.46 -4.60
C TRP A 100 -33.09 11.64 -3.30
N LEU A 101 -33.13 12.30 -2.15
CA LEU A 101 -33.17 11.63 -0.84
C LEU A 101 -34.58 11.22 -0.40
N SER A 102 -35.64 11.71 -1.06
CA SER A 102 -37.04 11.47 -0.68
C SER A 102 -37.74 10.36 -1.48
N LEU A 103 -37.09 9.78 -2.50
CA LEU A 103 -37.65 8.69 -3.33
C LEU A 103 -37.11 7.31 -2.96
N SER A 104 -36.49 7.15 -1.79
CA SER A 104 -36.29 5.84 -1.16
C SER A 104 -37.56 5.41 -0.41
N SER A 105 -38.69 5.44 -1.13
CA SER A 105 -39.92 4.78 -0.70
C SER A 105 -39.69 3.27 -0.87
N LYS A 106 -39.52 2.59 0.26
CA LYS A 106 -39.37 1.13 0.39
C LYS A 106 -40.42 0.29 -0.36
N ALA A 107 -41.50 0.90 -0.85
CA ALA A 107 -42.66 0.18 -1.40
C ALA A 107 -42.60 -0.10 -2.91
N GLU A 108 -41.77 0.61 -3.69
CA GLU A 108 -41.64 0.35 -5.15
C GLU A 108 -40.42 -0.52 -5.52
N SER A 109 -39.44 -0.64 -4.62
CA SER A 109 -38.23 -1.43 -4.88
C SER A 109 -38.46 -2.95 -4.84
N GLU A 110 -39.57 -3.44 -4.28
CA GLU A 110 -39.87 -4.88 -4.23
C GLU A 110 -40.54 -5.41 -5.51
N LYS A 111 -41.19 -4.57 -6.32
CA LYS A 111 -41.86 -5.01 -7.56
C LYS A 111 -40.96 -4.97 -8.80
N MET A 112 -39.80 -4.32 -8.72
CA MET A 112 -38.81 -4.27 -9.81
C MET A 112 -37.60 -5.19 -9.59
N LEU A 113 -37.52 -5.90 -8.47
CA LEU A 113 -36.55 -6.98 -8.36
C LEU A 113 -36.99 -8.09 -9.33
N PRO A 114 -36.24 -8.35 -10.42
CA PRO A 114 -36.58 -9.42 -11.34
C PRO A 114 -36.72 -10.68 -10.51
N GLN A 115 -37.89 -11.32 -10.56
CA GLN A 115 -38.09 -12.64 -9.96
C GLN A 115 -36.98 -13.52 -10.50
N VAL A 116 -35.96 -13.76 -9.68
CA VAL A 116 -34.92 -14.73 -9.93
C VAL A 116 -35.63 -16.06 -9.76
N ALA A 117 -36.32 -16.48 -10.83
CA ALA A 117 -36.90 -17.81 -10.91
C ALA A 117 -35.77 -18.78 -10.56
N PRO A 118 -35.94 -19.69 -9.58
CA PRO A 118 -35.00 -20.76 -9.31
C PRO A 118 -35.08 -21.74 -10.47
N SER A 119 -34.53 -21.33 -11.61
CA SER A 119 -34.40 -22.13 -12.81
C SER A 119 -33.40 -23.22 -12.47
N GLY A 120 -33.91 -24.40 -12.11
CA GLY A 120 -33.19 -25.66 -11.93
C GLY A 120 -32.53 -26.18 -13.22
N LYS A 121 -32.09 -25.29 -14.10
CA LYS A 121 -31.20 -25.60 -15.21
C LYS A 121 -29.85 -25.90 -14.60
N SER A 122 -29.44 -27.17 -14.72
CA SER A 122 -28.08 -27.66 -14.52
C SER A 122 -27.08 -26.58 -14.92
N LEU A 123 -26.49 -25.93 -13.91
CA LEU A 123 -25.52 -24.87 -14.10
C LEU A 123 -24.30 -25.46 -14.80
N ASP A 124 -23.94 -24.91 -15.96
CA ASP A 124 -22.80 -25.39 -16.73
C ASP A 124 -21.58 -25.56 -15.82
N PRO A 125 -20.91 -26.72 -15.83
CA PRO A 125 -19.81 -27.02 -14.92
C PRO A 125 -18.68 -25.97 -15.02
N MET A 126 -18.51 -25.35 -16.19
CA MET A 126 -17.54 -24.26 -16.41
C MET A 126 -17.89 -22.99 -15.61
N ALA A 127 -19.15 -22.59 -15.56
CA ALA A 127 -19.58 -21.40 -14.80
C ALA A 127 -19.42 -21.61 -13.29
N ARG A 128 -19.50 -22.85 -12.81
CA ARG A 128 -19.18 -23.17 -11.41
C ARG A 128 -17.68 -23.01 -11.14
N ARG A 129 -16.81 -23.54 -12.00
CA ARG A 129 -15.34 -23.43 -11.86
C ARG A 129 -14.86 -21.98 -11.85
N LEU A 130 -15.38 -21.15 -12.76
CA LEU A 130 -14.99 -19.74 -12.84
C LEU A 130 -15.36 -18.97 -11.56
N ARG A 131 -16.54 -19.23 -10.99
CA ARG A 131 -16.96 -18.62 -9.71
C ARG A 131 -16.10 -19.08 -8.53
N CYS A 132 -15.65 -20.33 -8.52
CA CYS A 132 -14.71 -20.80 -7.50
C CYS A 132 -13.36 -20.10 -7.63
N LEU A 133 -12.84 -19.96 -8.86
CA LEU A 133 -11.61 -19.22 -9.13
C LEU A 133 -11.71 -17.75 -8.72
N ASP A 134 -12.81 -17.07 -9.03
CA ASP A 134 -13.03 -15.68 -8.61
C ASP A 134 -13.08 -15.52 -7.09
N ARG A 135 -13.67 -16.48 -6.37
CA ARG A 135 -13.66 -16.47 -4.90
C ARG A 135 -12.26 -16.72 -4.34
N ALA A 136 -11.55 -17.71 -4.88
CA ALA A 136 -10.18 -18.00 -4.47
C ALA A 136 -9.26 -16.80 -4.71
N ALA A 137 -9.36 -16.16 -5.87
CA ALA A 137 -8.65 -14.95 -6.23
C ALA A 137 -8.92 -13.79 -5.25
N ALA A 138 -10.18 -13.58 -4.88
CA ALA A 138 -10.55 -12.55 -3.92
C ALA A 138 -9.94 -12.79 -2.54
N ILE A 139 -9.94 -14.05 -2.07
CA ILE A 139 -9.34 -14.44 -0.79
C ILE A 139 -7.82 -14.24 -0.84
N LEU A 140 -7.16 -14.72 -1.91
CA LEU A 140 -5.72 -14.54 -2.11
C LEU A 140 -5.33 -13.06 -2.16
N LEU A 141 -6.14 -12.23 -2.83
CA LEU A 141 -5.93 -10.79 -2.90
C LEU A 141 -6.08 -10.11 -1.54
N PHE A 142 -7.06 -10.53 -0.75
CA PHE A 142 -7.25 -10.04 0.61
C PHE A 142 -6.06 -10.42 1.50
N LEU A 143 -5.64 -11.69 1.50
CA LEU A 143 -4.48 -12.15 2.25
C LEU A 143 -3.20 -11.40 1.85
N ASN A 144 -2.96 -11.24 0.55
CA ASN A 144 -1.82 -10.48 0.05
C ASN A 144 -1.84 -9.02 0.55
N GLY A 145 -3.02 -8.39 0.59
CA GLY A 145 -3.17 -7.05 1.16
C GLY A 145 -2.85 -6.97 2.64
N VAL A 146 -3.27 -7.96 3.43
CA VAL A 146 -2.92 -8.05 4.86
C VAL A 146 -1.41 -8.23 5.03
N CYS A 147 -0.78 -9.12 4.26
CA CYS A 147 0.67 -9.30 4.28
C CYS A 147 1.42 -8.01 3.97
N MET A 148 0.99 -7.27 2.94
CA MET A 148 1.58 -5.98 2.60
C MET A 148 1.40 -4.94 3.71
N MET A 149 0.25 -4.92 4.38
CA MET A 149 0.01 -3.99 5.49
C MET A 149 0.96 -4.29 6.67
N VAL A 150 1.13 -5.55 7.02
CA VAL A 150 2.08 -5.98 8.07
C VAL A 150 3.51 -5.64 7.68
N GLU A 151 3.91 -5.89 6.44
CA GLU A 151 5.24 -5.53 5.92
C GLU A 151 5.48 -4.02 6.05
N LEU A 152 4.52 -3.18 5.68
CA LEU A 152 4.61 -1.73 5.80
C LEU A 152 4.71 -1.24 7.26
N GLU A 153 3.97 -1.86 8.20
CA GLU A 153 4.09 -1.50 9.62
C GLU A 153 5.48 -1.85 10.18
N LEU A 154 6.02 -3.01 9.81
CA LEU A 154 7.35 -3.44 10.23
C LEU A 154 8.43 -2.52 9.65
N GLU A 155 8.34 -2.19 8.36
CA GLU A 155 9.25 -1.24 7.72
C GLU A 155 9.15 0.16 8.34
N GLY A 156 7.93 0.60 8.69
CA GLY A 156 7.71 1.89 9.36
C GLY A 156 8.37 1.96 10.74
N ARG A 157 8.33 0.87 11.52
CA ARG A 157 9.02 0.79 12.82
C ARG A 157 10.53 0.80 12.67
N ALA A 158 11.06 0.00 11.75
CA ALA A 158 12.51 -0.02 11.48
C ALA A 158 13.00 1.36 11.03
N ALA A 159 12.26 2.06 10.16
CA ALA A 159 12.58 3.42 9.76
C ALA A 159 12.57 4.40 10.95
N ALA A 160 11.60 4.29 11.87
CA ALA A 160 11.53 5.14 13.05
C ALA A 160 12.73 4.93 13.99
N GLU A 161 13.16 3.69 14.21
CA GLU A 161 14.34 3.36 15.03
C GLU A 161 15.62 3.96 14.42
N THR A 162 15.80 3.86 13.10
CA THR A 162 16.97 4.44 12.44
C THR A 162 16.98 5.98 12.50
N LEU A 163 15.82 6.63 12.49
CA LEU A 163 15.73 8.09 12.65
C LEU A 163 16.03 8.53 14.09
N SER A 164 15.74 7.67 15.08
CA SER A 164 16.05 7.94 16.49
C SER A 164 17.55 7.85 16.79
N ASN A 165 18.29 7.03 16.05
CA ASN A 165 19.74 6.88 16.18
C ASN A 165 20.45 7.79 15.17
N SER A 166 20.41 9.10 15.42
CA SER A 166 20.80 10.19 14.49
C SER A 166 22.27 10.23 14.05
N ASP A 167 23.12 9.30 14.50
CA ASP A 167 24.57 9.36 14.26
C ASP A 167 25.07 8.46 13.12
N THR A 168 24.21 7.66 12.46
CA THR A 168 24.63 6.80 11.35
C THR A 168 24.01 7.21 10.01
N SER A 169 24.67 8.16 9.34
CA SER A 169 24.29 8.78 8.06
C SER A 169 24.37 7.90 6.81
N HIS A 170 24.43 6.57 6.93
CA HIS A 170 24.58 5.68 5.77
C HIS A 170 23.58 4.52 5.78
N CYS A 171 22.63 4.59 4.85
CA CYS A 171 21.79 3.51 4.31
C CYS A 171 20.71 2.90 5.24
N VAL A 172 19.70 3.73 5.52
CA VAL A 172 18.50 3.47 6.34
C VAL A 172 17.53 2.39 5.81
N PHE A 173 17.65 1.89 4.58
CA PHE A 173 16.53 1.20 3.92
C PHE A 173 16.47 -0.33 4.03
N LEU A 174 17.38 -1.00 4.76
CA LEU A 174 17.49 -2.47 4.77
C LEU A 174 17.56 -3.14 6.16
N ALA A 175 17.50 -2.38 7.25
CA ALA A 175 17.71 -2.93 8.59
C ALA A 175 16.41 -3.39 9.26
N CYS A 176 15.70 -4.34 8.66
CA CYS A 176 14.84 -5.23 9.44
C CYS A 176 15.66 -6.47 9.85
N PRO A 177 15.44 -7.06 11.04
CA PRO A 177 16.08 -8.33 11.41
C PRO A 177 15.82 -9.38 10.32
N GLY A 178 16.91 -9.94 9.78
CA GLY A 178 16.96 -10.51 8.43
C GLY A 178 16.02 -11.67 8.13
N GLU A 179 15.52 -12.37 9.16
CA GLU A 179 14.65 -13.55 9.00
C GLU A 179 13.21 -13.19 8.63
N LEU A 180 12.63 -12.18 9.26
CA LEU A 180 11.27 -11.73 8.92
C LEU A 180 11.22 -11.12 7.51
N HIS A 181 12.29 -10.44 7.12
CA HIS A 181 12.40 -9.83 5.80
C HIS A 181 12.54 -10.87 4.67
N SER A 182 13.32 -11.93 4.88
CA SER A 182 13.41 -13.02 3.91
C SER A 182 12.08 -13.76 3.77
N LEU A 183 11.39 -14.03 4.90
CA LEU A 183 10.08 -14.67 4.90
C LEU A 183 9.03 -13.82 4.17
N GLY A 184 8.97 -12.51 4.44
CA GLY A 184 8.05 -11.60 3.76
C GLY A 184 8.25 -11.56 2.24
N ARG A 185 9.52 -11.56 1.80
CA ARG A 185 9.89 -11.64 0.38
C ARG A 185 9.44 -12.96 -0.26
N LEU A 186 9.64 -14.09 0.42
CA LEU A 186 9.21 -15.40 -0.04
C LEU A 186 7.68 -15.48 -0.18
N ILE A 187 6.95 -15.05 0.87
CA ILE A 187 5.48 -15.03 0.87
C ILE A 187 4.94 -14.16 -0.27
N ALA A 188 5.51 -12.97 -0.47
CA ALA A 188 5.11 -12.10 -1.57
C ALA A 188 5.38 -12.73 -2.94
N GLY A 189 6.52 -13.42 -3.11
CA GLY A 189 6.82 -14.18 -4.32
C GLY A 189 5.81 -15.31 -4.59
N MET A 190 5.38 -16.01 -3.53
CA MET A 190 4.36 -17.06 -3.62
C MET A 190 3.00 -16.50 -4.07
N PHE A 191 2.57 -15.34 -3.56
CA PHE A 191 1.35 -14.69 -4.05
C PHE A 191 1.44 -14.31 -5.52
N ASP A 192 2.59 -13.79 -5.97
CA ASP A 192 2.80 -13.41 -7.37
C ASP A 192 2.72 -14.61 -8.31
N LEU A 193 3.30 -15.74 -7.90
CA LEU A 193 3.18 -17.00 -8.61
C LEU A 193 1.73 -17.50 -8.65
N LEU A 194 1.01 -17.45 -7.53
CA LEU A 194 -0.41 -17.86 -7.47
C LEU A 194 -1.30 -17.00 -8.35
N PHE A 195 -1.11 -15.67 -8.39
CA PHE A 195 -1.86 -14.79 -9.29
C PHE A 195 -1.53 -15.04 -10.76
N PHE A 196 -0.28 -15.39 -11.07
CA PHE A 196 0.10 -15.76 -12.43
C PHE A 196 -0.55 -17.09 -12.84
N LEU A 197 -0.56 -18.09 -11.96
CA LEU A 197 -1.25 -19.37 -12.18
C LEU A 197 -2.77 -19.18 -12.34
N GLU A 198 -3.38 -18.31 -11.54
CA GLU A 198 -4.79 -17.93 -11.67
C GLU A 198 -5.08 -17.33 -13.05
N LEU A 199 -4.23 -16.41 -13.51
CA LEU A 199 -4.35 -15.80 -14.83
C LEU A 199 -4.26 -16.86 -15.94
N LEU A 200 -3.28 -17.77 -15.87
CA LEU A 200 -3.14 -18.86 -16.84
C LEU A 200 -4.37 -19.77 -16.83
N ALA A 201 -4.91 -20.09 -15.66
CA ALA A 201 -6.13 -20.89 -15.53
C ALA A 201 -7.33 -20.17 -16.17
N ARG A 202 -7.49 -18.85 -15.96
CA ARG A 202 -8.54 -18.06 -16.63
C ARG A 202 -8.37 -18.05 -18.14
N LEU A 203 -7.14 -17.83 -18.63
CA LEU A 203 -6.82 -17.80 -20.05
C LEU A 203 -7.15 -19.14 -20.74
N ALA A 204 -6.84 -20.26 -20.07
CA ALA A 204 -7.14 -21.59 -20.56
C ALA A 204 -8.64 -21.91 -20.60
N LEU A 205 -9.42 -21.34 -19.67
CA LEU A 205 -10.88 -21.56 -19.59
C LEU A 205 -11.68 -20.68 -20.57
N GLU A 206 -11.21 -19.47 -20.89
CA GLU A 206 -11.97 -18.50 -21.70
C GLU A 206 -11.74 -18.58 -23.23
N LYS A 207 -10.88 -19.52 -23.68
CA LYS A 207 -10.63 -19.95 -25.09
C LYS A 207 -11.12 -18.97 -26.17
N GLY A 208 -10.53 -17.79 -26.25
CA GLY A 208 -10.67 -16.84 -27.37
C GLY A 208 -11.51 -15.58 -27.11
N LYS A 209 -12.28 -15.49 -26.03
CA LYS A 209 -13.00 -14.23 -25.68
C LYS A 209 -12.16 -13.21 -24.92
N VAL A 210 -10.92 -13.59 -24.57
CA VAL A 210 -10.02 -12.83 -23.71
C VAL A 210 -9.71 -11.43 -24.27
N TYR A 211 -9.51 -11.33 -25.58
CA TYR A 211 -9.07 -10.09 -26.23
C TYR A 211 -10.07 -8.94 -26.08
N MET A 212 -11.35 -9.22 -25.85
CA MET A 212 -12.43 -8.23 -25.81
C MET A 212 -12.61 -7.57 -24.43
N VAL A 213 -11.98 -8.08 -23.37
CA VAL A 213 -12.23 -7.61 -22.00
C VAL A 213 -10.99 -6.86 -21.47
N PRO A 214 -11.03 -5.52 -21.41
CA PRO A 214 -9.86 -4.72 -20.98
C PRO A 214 -9.43 -5.01 -19.54
N ALA A 215 -10.34 -5.46 -18.67
CA ALA A 215 -10.00 -5.87 -17.32
C ALA A 215 -9.05 -7.08 -17.27
N ILE A 216 -9.14 -8.00 -18.24
CA ILE A 216 -8.24 -9.17 -18.29
C ILE A 216 -6.84 -8.72 -18.70
N TRP A 217 -6.73 -7.76 -19.62
CA TRP A 217 -5.44 -7.17 -20.00
C TRP A 217 -4.76 -6.47 -18.83
N PHE A 218 -5.52 -5.69 -18.07
CA PHE A 218 -5.00 -5.07 -16.86
C PHE A 218 -4.50 -6.11 -15.84
N ASP A 219 -5.31 -7.16 -15.60
CA ASP A 219 -4.90 -8.29 -14.77
C ASP A 219 -3.63 -8.96 -15.32
N ALA A 220 -3.53 -9.15 -16.63
CA ALA A 220 -2.36 -9.75 -17.27
C ALA A 220 -1.08 -8.92 -17.09
N ILE A 221 -1.15 -7.61 -17.31
CA ILE A 221 -0.03 -6.68 -17.12
C ILE A 221 0.47 -6.75 -15.67
N LEU A 222 -0.45 -6.72 -14.70
CA LEU A 222 -0.10 -6.78 -13.28
C LEU A 222 0.53 -8.12 -12.86
N ALA A 223 0.10 -9.22 -13.47
CA ALA A 223 0.67 -10.55 -13.20
C ALA A 223 2.07 -10.66 -13.81
N ILE A 224 2.26 -10.20 -15.05
CA ILE A 224 3.56 -10.16 -15.73
C ILE A 224 4.55 -9.29 -14.94
N ALA A 225 4.11 -8.11 -14.47
CA ALA A 225 4.93 -7.27 -13.62
C ALA A 225 5.37 -7.97 -12.32
N GLY A 226 4.54 -8.87 -11.77
CA GLY A 226 4.91 -9.72 -10.63
C GLY A 226 5.92 -10.79 -10.96
N MET A 227 5.79 -11.42 -12.13
CA MET A 227 6.82 -12.36 -12.58
C MET A 227 8.16 -11.68 -12.82
N VAL A 228 8.16 -10.48 -13.42
CA VAL A 228 9.38 -9.67 -13.59
C VAL A 228 10.01 -9.34 -12.23
N HIS A 229 9.20 -8.96 -11.24
CA HIS A 229 9.68 -8.74 -9.88
C HIS A 229 10.36 -9.99 -9.29
N LEU A 230 9.70 -11.15 -9.42
CA LEU A 230 10.21 -12.41 -8.90
C LEU A 230 11.55 -12.78 -9.56
N VAL A 231 11.68 -12.56 -10.87
CA VAL A 231 12.95 -12.74 -11.60
C VAL A 231 14.03 -11.82 -11.04
N PHE A 232 13.73 -10.54 -10.82
CA PHE A 232 14.70 -9.61 -10.20
C PHE A 232 15.12 -10.07 -8.80
N LEU A 233 14.18 -10.54 -7.99
CA LEU A 233 14.46 -11.02 -6.65
C LEU A 233 15.42 -12.22 -6.67
N VAL A 234 15.16 -13.19 -7.55
CA VAL A 234 16.05 -14.35 -7.77
C VAL A 234 17.42 -13.89 -8.27
N VAL A 235 17.48 -12.97 -9.24
CA VAL A 235 18.76 -12.49 -9.79
C VAL A 235 19.58 -11.73 -8.73
N ILE A 236 18.94 -10.98 -7.85
CA ILE A 236 19.64 -10.26 -6.77
C ILE A 236 20.13 -11.22 -5.69
N GLU A 237 19.36 -12.26 -5.37
CA GLU A 237 19.67 -13.21 -4.30
C GLU A 237 20.73 -14.24 -4.71
N PHE A 238 20.69 -14.70 -5.96
CA PHE A 238 21.65 -15.68 -6.49
C PHE A 238 22.78 -15.08 -7.31
N GLY A 239 22.62 -13.84 -7.80
CA GLY A 239 23.65 -13.15 -8.54
C GLY A 239 24.60 -12.42 -7.59
N GLU A 240 25.90 -12.53 -7.81
CA GLU A 240 26.93 -11.66 -7.20
C GLU A 240 26.88 -10.23 -7.76
N VAL A 241 25.69 -9.73 -8.09
CA VAL A 241 25.50 -8.38 -8.58
C VAL A 241 25.57 -7.45 -7.39
N THR A 242 26.71 -6.76 -7.25
CA THR A 242 26.86 -5.70 -6.26
C THR A 242 25.72 -4.69 -6.42
N ALA A 243 25.03 -4.42 -5.31
CA ALA A 243 23.83 -3.59 -5.26
C ALA A 243 24.15 -2.14 -5.63
N GLY A 244 24.19 -1.83 -6.93
CA GLY A 244 24.34 -0.48 -7.43
C GLY A 244 23.08 0.36 -7.20
N ALA A 245 23.25 1.69 -7.22
CA ALA A 245 22.15 2.66 -7.22
C ALA A 245 20.96 2.32 -8.15
N PRO A 246 21.14 1.81 -9.39
CA PRO A 246 19.99 1.47 -10.24
C PRO A 246 19.11 0.35 -9.66
N ILE A 247 19.68 -0.59 -8.90
CA ILE A 247 18.93 -1.72 -8.32
C ILE A 247 17.99 -1.20 -7.22
N MET A 248 18.45 -0.25 -6.40
CA MET A 248 17.61 0.39 -5.37
C MET A 248 16.36 1.04 -5.97
N TYR A 249 16.49 1.79 -7.06
CA TYR A 249 15.34 2.41 -7.73
C TYR A 249 14.35 1.38 -8.28
N THR A 250 14.85 0.29 -8.86
CA THR A 250 13.98 -0.78 -9.36
C THR A 250 13.18 -1.44 -8.23
N VAL A 251 13.78 -1.65 -7.06
CA VAL A 251 13.07 -2.20 -5.89
C VAL A 251 11.93 -1.27 -5.46
N VAL A 252 12.17 0.04 -5.40
CA VAL A 252 11.14 1.04 -5.03
C VAL A 252 9.98 1.04 -6.03
N VAL A 253 10.28 1.09 -7.33
CA VAL A 253 9.25 1.07 -8.38
C VAL A 253 8.42 -0.21 -8.29
N VAL A 254 9.06 -1.35 -8.05
CA VAL A 254 8.34 -2.60 -7.99
C VAL A 254 7.50 -2.74 -6.72
N ARG A 255 7.94 -2.20 -5.59
CA ARG A 255 7.10 -2.06 -4.40
C ARG A 255 5.86 -1.22 -4.68
N ALA A 256 5.99 -0.10 -5.40
CA ALA A 256 4.83 0.69 -5.83
C ALA A 256 3.89 -0.11 -6.75
N LEU A 257 4.42 -0.91 -7.69
CA LEU A 257 3.62 -1.80 -8.53
C LEU A 257 2.84 -2.84 -7.71
N ARG A 258 3.37 -3.32 -6.58
CA ARG A 258 2.62 -4.20 -5.68
C ARG A 258 1.38 -3.51 -5.11
N ALA A 259 1.50 -2.26 -4.67
CA ALA A 259 0.36 -1.50 -4.16
C ALA A 259 -0.73 -1.31 -5.23
N ILE A 260 -0.33 -1.11 -6.50
CA ILE A 260 -1.25 -1.05 -7.64
C ILE A 260 -2.04 -2.36 -7.81
N ARG A 261 -1.51 -3.52 -7.39
CA ARG A 261 -2.28 -4.79 -7.42
C ARG A 261 -3.50 -4.77 -6.50
N LEU A 262 -3.50 -3.96 -5.44
CA LEU A 262 -4.69 -3.78 -4.60
C LEU A 262 -5.84 -3.15 -5.40
N LEU A 263 -5.56 -2.46 -6.50
CA LEU A 263 -6.60 -1.99 -7.43
C LEU A 263 -7.37 -3.15 -8.08
N ARG A 264 -6.86 -4.40 -8.05
CA ARG A 264 -7.67 -5.57 -8.46
C ARG A 264 -8.88 -5.78 -7.55
N VAL A 265 -8.87 -5.29 -6.30
CA VAL A 265 -10.05 -5.34 -5.42
C VAL A 265 -11.23 -4.60 -6.06
N LEU A 266 -10.95 -3.54 -6.82
CA LEU A 266 -11.95 -2.74 -7.52
C LEU A 266 -12.76 -3.58 -8.52
N ARG A 267 -12.16 -4.65 -9.09
CA ARG A 267 -12.87 -5.60 -9.96
C ARG A 267 -13.94 -6.37 -9.18
N PHE A 268 -13.68 -6.73 -7.93
CA PHE A 268 -14.65 -7.45 -7.09
C PHE A 268 -15.75 -6.52 -6.57
N CYS A 269 -15.43 -5.26 -6.29
CA CYS A 269 -16.39 -4.25 -5.87
C CYS A 269 -17.27 -3.76 -7.04
N ARG A 270 -18.42 -4.41 -7.26
CA ARG A 270 -19.44 -3.96 -8.24
C ARG A 270 -19.81 -2.48 -8.07
N GLY A 271 -19.95 -2.01 -6.82
CA GLY A 271 -20.28 -0.61 -6.53
C GLY A 271 -19.23 0.36 -7.06
N LEU A 272 -17.95 0.00 -6.97
CA LEU A 272 -16.87 0.86 -7.40
C LEU A 272 -16.70 0.87 -8.93
N ARG A 273 -17.04 -0.23 -9.62
CA ARG A 273 -17.18 -0.21 -11.08
C ARG A 273 -18.28 0.73 -11.54
N MET A 274 -19.42 0.76 -10.85
CA MET A 274 -20.48 1.73 -11.15
C MET A 274 -20.01 3.16 -10.89
N PHE A 275 -19.24 3.39 -9.82
CA PHE A 275 -18.64 4.69 -9.54
C PHE A 275 -17.66 5.14 -10.63
N LEU A 276 -16.72 4.28 -11.04
CA LEU A 276 -15.77 4.58 -12.11
C LEU A 276 -16.47 4.85 -13.44
N SER A 277 -17.52 4.08 -13.75
CA SER A 277 -18.34 4.32 -14.95
C SER A 277 -19.09 5.66 -14.89
N ALA A 278 -19.55 6.09 -13.71
CA ALA A 278 -20.16 7.40 -13.53
C ALA A 278 -19.13 8.53 -13.67
N CYS A 279 -17.92 8.34 -13.13
CA CYS A 279 -16.82 9.28 -13.29
C CYS A 279 -16.41 9.42 -14.77
N SER A 280 -16.28 8.31 -15.51
CA SER A 280 -15.90 8.37 -16.93
C SER A 280 -16.92 9.11 -17.78
N LEU A 281 -18.23 8.92 -17.50
CA LEU A 281 -19.31 9.67 -18.17
C LEU A 281 -19.22 11.18 -17.88
N THR A 282 -18.86 11.54 -16.65
CA THR A 282 -18.70 12.95 -16.25
C THR A 282 -17.52 13.61 -16.94
N VAL A 283 -16.37 12.93 -16.98
CA VAL A 283 -15.15 13.43 -17.65
C VAL A 283 -15.37 13.57 -19.16
N LEU A 284 -16.02 12.60 -19.80
CA LEU A 284 -16.36 12.70 -21.22
C LEU A 284 -17.34 13.86 -21.46
N GLY A 285 -18.33 14.04 -20.58
CA GLY A 285 -19.30 15.14 -20.67
C GLY A 285 -18.66 16.52 -20.57
N MET A 286 -17.59 16.67 -19.77
CA MET A 286 -16.83 17.93 -19.68
C MET A 286 -15.94 18.18 -20.89
N SER A 287 -15.47 17.15 -21.58
CA SER A 287 -14.62 17.30 -22.78
C SER A 287 -15.41 17.69 -24.05
N LEU A 288 -16.74 17.61 -24.01
CA LEU A 288 -17.64 17.87 -25.14
C LEU A 288 -18.36 19.23 -25.05
N SER A 289 -18.14 20.00 -23.99
CA SER A 289 -18.69 21.34 -23.78
C SER A 289 -17.63 22.42 -23.96
#